data_AF-A0A1G0Z5E8-F1
#
_entry.id   AF-A0A1G0Z5E8-F1
#
_cell.length_a   1.000
_cell.length_b   1.000
_cell.length_c   1.000
_cell.angle_alpha   90.00
_cell.angle_beta   90.00
_cell.angle_gamma   90.00
#
_symmetry.space_group_name_H-M   'P 1'
#
loop_
_entity.id
_entity.type
_entity.pdbx_description
1 polymer ?
#
loop_
_entity_poly.entity_id
_entity_poly.type
_entity_poly.pdbx_seq_one_letter_code
_entity_poly.pdbx_strand_id
1 'polypeptide(L)'
;MTREPAETAFSVSRRRFLGGGLAAAASALPCFAQEKAAAPTKSMEFKRKIKLGVIGNGGRGGWIAKLFQKHGGYTLWAVADYFQEVADKCGDALGVDKARRFSGLSGYKKVIESGVDAVALETPPCFIPEHARAAVEAGLHVYMAKPVAVDVLGALQIEAAGT
;
A
#
# COMPACT_ATOMS: atom_id res chain seq x y z
N MET A 1 35.19 58.99 -18.14
CA MET A 1 34.22 58.11 -18.83
C MET A 1 34.96 56.91 -19.38
N THR A 2 34.72 55.65 -19.05
CA THR A 2 33.96 54.94 -18.00
C THR A 2 34.30 53.48 -18.32
N ARG A 3 35.02 52.76 -17.44
CA ARG A 3 35.21 51.31 -17.60
C ARG A 3 33.91 50.62 -17.16
N GLU A 4 33.25 49.89 -18.05
CA GLU A 4 32.25 48.91 -17.66
C GLU A 4 32.92 47.61 -17.21
N PRO A 5 32.50 47.00 -16.08
CA PRO A 5 32.86 45.63 -15.76
C PRO A 5 31.74 44.68 -16.23
N ALA A 6 32.06 43.69 -17.07
CA ALA A 6 31.10 42.66 -17.48
C ALA A 6 31.47 41.29 -16.88
N GLU A 7 30.66 40.90 -15.90
CA GLU A 7 30.32 39.56 -15.38
C GLU A 7 31.34 38.41 -15.43
N THR A 8 31.97 38.14 -14.28
CA THR A 8 32.44 36.79 -13.95
C THR A 8 31.27 35.86 -13.62
N ALA A 9 31.01 34.89 -14.50
CA ALA A 9 30.05 33.82 -14.26
C ALA A 9 30.44 32.96 -13.03
N PHE A 10 29.54 32.87 -12.04
CA PHE A 10 29.73 32.00 -10.88
C PHE A 10 29.52 30.53 -11.27
N SER A 11 30.61 29.76 -11.37
CA SER A 11 30.53 28.31 -11.54
C SER A 11 30.44 27.61 -10.18
N VAL A 12 29.26 27.07 -9.86
CA VAL A 12 29.08 26.21 -8.68
C VAL A 12 29.52 24.79 -9.05
N SER A 13 30.67 24.38 -8.54
CA SER A 13 31.15 23.00 -8.66
C SER A 13 30.36 22.06 -7.73
N ARG A 14 29.99 20.88 -8.24
CA ARG A 14 29.35 19.77 -7.48
C ARG A 14 30.04 19.49 -6.14
N ARG A 15 31.36 19.67 -6.09
CA ARG A 15 32.17 19.43 -4.87
C ARG A 15 31.99 20.52 -3.81
N ARG A 16 31.67 21.75 -4.20
CA ARG A 16 31.38 22.88 -3.30
C ARG A 16 29.95 22.80 -2.75
N PHE A 17 29.01 22.26 -3.52
CA PHE A 17 27.66 21.97 -3.04
C PHE A 17 27.66 20.85 -1.99
N LEU A 18 28.36 19.74 -2.25
CA LEU A 18 28.48 18.64 -1.28
C LEU A 18 29.38 19.00 -0.08
N GLY A 19 30.45 19.77 -0.31
CA GLY A 19 31.35 20.22 0.76
C GLY A 19 30.77 21.32 1.65
N GLY A 20 29.82 22.12 1.16
CA GLY A 20 29.09 23.12 1.94
C GLY A 20 27.95 22.56 2.80
N GLY A 21 27.57 21.29 2.61
CA GLY A 21 26.46 20.66 3.33
C GLY A 21 26.78 20.25 4.78
N LEU A 22 28.05 20.28 5.20
CA LEU A 22 28.44 19.82 6.55
C LEU A 22 28.31 20.88 7.66
N ALA A 23 28.06 22.15 7.33
CA ALA A 23 27.99 23.24 8.33
C ALA A 23 26.56 23.64 8.76
N ALA A 24 25.54 22.84 8.40
CA ALA A 24 24.15 23.02 8.85
C ALA A 24 23.58 21.76 9.52
N ALA A 25 24.45 20.92 10.10
CA ALA A 25 24.11 19.62 10.68
C ALA A 25 23.91 19.67 12.21
N ALA A 26 23.17 20.65 12.75
CA ALA A 26 22.96 20.76 14.20
C ALA A 26 21.51 21.01 14.68
N SER A 27 20.51 21.10 13.80
CA SER A 27 19.11 21.27 14.27
C SER A 27 18.04 20.80 13.27
N ALA A 28 18.20 19.60 12.71
CA ALA A 28 17.08 18.88 12.11
C ALA A 28 16.83 17.62 12.93
N LEU A 29 16.22 17.80 14.10
CA LEU A 29 15.48 16.72 14.76
C LEU A 29 14.55 16.12 13.70
N PRO A 30 14.55 14.80 13.47
CA PRO A 30 13.53 14.23 12.63
C PRO A 30 12.20 14.45 13.36
N CYS A 31 11.39 15.35 12.82
CA CYS A 31 10.00 15.51 13.20
C CYS A 31 9.24 14.29 12.66
N PHE A 32 9.58 13.10 13.16
CA PHE A 32 8.60 12.03 13.22
C PHE A 32 7.57 12.57 14.20
N ALA A 33 6.44 13.04 13.66
CA ALA A 33 5.27 13.32 14.47
C ALA A 33 5.05 12.07 15.32
N GLN A 34 5.37 12.20 16.62
CA GLN A 34 5.05 11.22 17.61
C GLN A 34 3.52 11.18 17.60
N GLU A 35 2.92 10.20 16.92
CA GLU A 35 1.49 9.96 17.03
C GLU A 35 1.24 9.76 18.52
N LYS A 36 0.66 10.79 19.17
CA LYS A 36 0.12 10.64 20.51
C LYS A 36 -0.84 9.47 20.41
N ALA A 37 -0.52 8.38 21.11
CA ALA A 37 -1.42 7.25 21.26
C ALA A 37 -2.76 7.81 21.74
N ALA A 38 -3.76 7.80 20.85
CA ALA A 38 -5.11 8.15 21.22
C ALA A 38 -5.50 7.29 22.42
N ALA A 39 -6.15 7.91 23.41
CA ALA A 39 -6.70 7.21 24.55
C ALA A 39 -7.46 5.97 24.08
N PRO A 40 -7.42 4.84 24.81
CA PRO A 40 -8.08 3.62 24.38
C PRO A 40 -9.59 3.88 24.28
N THR A 41 -10.05 4.18 23.07
CA THR A 41 -11.46 4.21 22.74
C THR A 41 -12.00 2.83 23.05
N LYS A 42 -13.14 2.75 23.76
CA LYS A 42 -13.86 1.49 24.02
C LYS A 42 -13.75 0.60 22.79
N SER A 43 -13.18 -0.60 22.95
CA SER A 43 -13.07 -1.56 21.86
C SER A 43 -14.47 -1.79 21.29
N MET A 44 -14.67 -1.35 20.05
CA MET A 44 -15.93 -1.57 19.35
C MET A 44 -16.12 -3.08 19.21
N GLU A 45 -17.20 -3.59 19.79
CA GLU A 45 -17.52 -5.01 19.69
C GLU A 45 -18.30 -5.26 18.39
N PHE A 46 -17.70 -6.01 17.47
CA PHE A 46 -18.30 -6.33 16.18
C PHE A 46 -19.09 -7.63 16.29
N LYS A 47 -20.42 -7.57 16.03
CA LYS A 47 -21.30 -8.76 16.03
C LYS A 47 -20.85 -9.85 15.04
N ARG A 48 -20.26 -9.44 13.91
CA ARG A 48 -19.67 -10.30 12.88
C ARG A 48 -18.39 -9.64 12.37
N LYS A 49 -17.34 -10.44 12.17
CA LYS A 49 -16.11 -10.01 11.51
C LYS A 49 -16.12 -10.38 10.03
N ILE A 50 -15.57 -9.50 9.20
CA ILE A 50 -15.42 -9.71 7.76
C ILE A 50 -14.12 -10.47 7.49
N LYS A 51 -14.19 -11.59 6.76
CA LYS A 51 -13.01 -12.31 6.28
C LYS A 51 -12.37 -11.51 5.14
N LEU A 52 -11.19 -10.95 5.38
CA LEU A 52 -10.48 -10.10 4.44
C LEU A 52 -9.35 -10.87 3.76
N GLY A 53 -9.32 -10.83 2.43
CA GLY A 53 -8.16 -11.19 1.62
C GLY A 53 -7.29 -9.98 1.31
N VAL A 54 -5.96 -10.10 1.40
CA VAL A 54 -5.04 -9.01 1.04
C VAL A 54 -4.18 -9.41 -0.15
N ILE A 55 -4.36 -8.72 -1.28
CA ILE A 55 -3.70 -9.01 -2.55
C ILE A 55 -2.68 -7.89 -2.85
N GLY A 56 -1.41 -8.25 -3.01
CA GLY A 56 -0.27 -7.35 -2.93
C GLY A 56 0.17 -7.20 -1.48
N ASN A 57 1.24 -7.87 -1.09
CA ASN A 57 1.73 -7.95 0.28
C ASN A 57 3.09 -7.27 0.51
N GLY A 58 3.50 -6.43 -0.43
CA GLY A 58 4.64 -5.52 -0.27
C GLY A 58 4.43 -4.48 0.84
N GLY A 59 5.27 -3.44 0.88
CA GLY A 59 5.30 -2.48 2.00
C GLY A 59 3.94 -1.84 2.33
N ARG A 60 3.18 -1.41 1.31
CA ARG A 60 1.84 -0.81 1.48
C ARG A 60 0.79 -1.83 1.87
N GLY A 61 0.76 -2.98 1.20
CA GLY A 61 -0.14 -4.09 1.50
C GLY A 61 -0.01 -4.61 2.93
N GLY A 62 1.22 -4.87 3.39
CA GLY A 62 1.47 -5.29 4.76
C GLY A 62 1.11 -4.20 5.79
N TRP A 63 1.30 -2.92 5.46
CA TRP A 63 0.93 -1.80 6.33
C TRP A 63 -0.59 -1.66 6.48
N ILE A 64 -1.35 -1.64 5.39
CA ILE A 64 -2.81 -1.51 5.45
C ILE A 64 -3.46 -2.73 6.12
N ALA A 65 -2.92 -3.94 5.90
CA ALA A 65 -3.42 -5.15 6.53
C ALA A 65 -3.36 -5.09 8.07
N LYS A 66 -2.31 -4.48 8.62
CA LYS A 66 -2.19 -4.23 10.08
C LYS A 66 -3.23 -3.23 10.59
N LEU A 67 -3.62 -2.24 9.78
CA LEU A 67 -4.69 -1.32 10.14
C LEU A 67 -6.04 -2.02 10.17
N PHE A 68 -6.33 -2.90 9.19
CA PHE A 68 -7.52 -3.75 9.22
C PHE A 68 -7.52 -4.69 10.45
N GLN A 69 -6.37 -5.27 10.80
CA GLN A 69 -6.23 -6.09 12.01
C GLN A 69 -6.51 -5.27 13.28
N LYS A 70 -5.93 -4.07 13.39
CA LYS A 70 -6.11 -3.16 14.53
C LYS A 70 -7.55 -2.65 14.67
N HIS A 71 -8.27 -2.49 13.56
CA HIS A 71 -9.68 -2.10 13.57
C HIS A 71 -10.56 -3.10 14.31
N GLY A 72 -10.21 -4.40 14.32
CA GLY A 72 -10.90 -5.43 15.09
C GLY A 72 -12.16 -6.02 14.43
N GLY A 73 -12.71 -5.35 13.42
CA GLY A 73 -13.86 -5.83 12.62
C GLY A 73 -13.54 -6.82 11.51
N TYR A 74 -12.26 -7.21 11.36
CA TYR A 74 -11.79 -8.06 10.28
C TYR A 74 -11.08 -9.31 10.82
N THR A 75 -11.22 -10.41 10.09
CA THR A 75 -10.39 -11.61 10.22
C THR A 75 -9.51 -11.68 8.97
N LEU A 76 -8.19 -11.55 9.14
CA LEU A 76 -7.24 -11.67 8.03
C LEU A 76 -7.21 -13.14 7.60
N TRP A 77 -7.80 -13.42 6.44
CA TRP A 77 -8.18 -14.77 6.06
C TRP A 77 -7.20 -15.40 5.07
N ALA A 78 -6.82 -14.66 4.04
CA ALA A 78 -5.93 -15.10 2.98
C ALA A 78 -5.05 -13.96 2.49
N VAL A 79 -3.88 -14.27 1.96
CA VAL A 79 -2.93 -13.30 1.40
C VAL A 79 -2.38 -13.79 0.07
N ALA A 80 -2.09 -12.87 -0.84
CA ALA A 80 -1.37 -13.18 -2.06
C ALA A 80 -0.40 -12.08 -2.49
N ASP A 81 0.76 -12.49 -2.98
CA ASP A 81 1.74 -11.65 -3.64
C ASP A 81 2.31 -12.37 -4.87
N TYR A 82 3.08 -11.71 -5.73
CA TYR A 82 3.74 -12.40 -6.83
C TYR A 82 4.86 -13.32 -6.31
N PHE A 83 5.49 -12.93 -5.20
CA PHE A 83 6.62 -13.61 -4.60
C PHE A 83 6.18 -14.34 -3.33
N GLN A 84 6.42 -15.66 -3.25
CA GLN A 84 5.97 -16.50 -2.15
C GLN A 84 6.49 -16.02 -0.79
N GLU A 85 7.76 -15.61 -0.73
CA GLU A 85 8.41 -15.09 0.46
C GLU A 85 7.75 -13.81 0.99
N VAL A 86 7.17 -12.98 0.11
CA VAL A 86 6.46 -11.76 0.49
C VAL A 86 5.09 -12.11 1.06
N ALA A 87 4.37 -13.05 0.42
CA ALA A 87 3.09 -13.56 0.91
C ALA A 87 3.27 -14.27 2.28
N ASP A 88 4.31 -15.08 2.43
CA ASP A 88 4.61 -15.80 3.67
C ASP A 88 4.95 -14.85 4.81
N LYS A 89 5.84 -13.88 4.58
CA LYS A 89 6.21 -12.87 5.58
C LYS A 89 4.99 -12.07 6.05
N CYS A 90 4.10 -11.70 5.13
CA CYS A 90 2.85 -11.01 5.47
C CYS A 90 1.91 -11.92 6.25
N GLY A 91 1.72 -13.16 5.78
CA GLY A 91 0.87 -14.14 6.44
C GLY A 91 1.33 -14.49 7.85
N ASP A 92 2.64 -14.59 8.09
CA ASP A 92 3.22 -14.79 9.42
C ASP A 92 2.90 -13.61 10.35
N ALA A 93 3.07 -12.38 9.87
CA ALA A 93 2.77 -11.18 10.65
C ALA A 93 1.28 -11.02 10.98
N LEU A 94 0.39 -11.58 10.16
CA LEU A 94 -1.06 -11.47 10.31
C LEU A 94 -1.71 -12.71 10.93
N GLY A 95 -0.96 -13.80 11.12
CA GLY A 95 -1.50 -15.08 11.61
C GLY A 95 -2.35 -15.84 10.58
N VAL A 96 -2.10 -15.65 9.29
CA VAL A 96 -2.79 -16.35 8.19
C VAL A 96 -2.20 -17.74 8.02
N ASP A 97 -3.04 -18.77 7.91
CA ASP A 97 -2.60 -20.16 7.70
C ASP A 97 -1.83 -20.32 6.37
N LYS A 98 -0.77 -21.15 6.35
CA LYS A 98 0.06 -21.38 5.15
C LYS A 98 -0.75 -21.86 3.94
N ALA A 99 -1.81 -22.63 4.14
CA ALA A 99 -2.68 -23.10 3.06
C ALA A 99 -3.46 -21.97 2.37
N ARG A 100 -3.54 -20.78 2.99
CA ARG A 100 -4.20 -19.58 2.47
C ARG A 100 -3.22 -18.44 2.14
N ARG A 101 -1.97 -18.80 1.86
CA ARG A 101 -0.94 -17.88 1.37
C ARG A 101 -0.58 -18.29 -0.05
N PHE A 102 -0.93 -17.44 -1.00
CA PHE A 102 -0.81 -17.76 -2.41
C PHE A 102 0.25 -16.90 -3.08
N SER A 103 0.83 -17.43 -4.16
CA SER A 103 1.83 -16.71 -4.96
C SER A 103 1.58 -16.78 -6.46
N GLY A 104 2.32 -15.96 -7.20
CA GLY A 104 2.30 -15.89 -8.66
C GLY A 104 1.19 -15.01 -9.23
N LEU A 105 1.16 -14.87 -10.57
CA LEU A 105 0.24 -13.97 -11.28
C LEU A 105 -1.25 -14.31 -11.04
N SER A 106 -1.57 -15.57 -10.75
CA SER A 106 -2.94 -16.01 -10.44
C SER A 106 -3.23 -16.12 -8.93
N GLY A 107 -2.34 -15.64 -8.06
CA GLY A 107 -2.53 -15.69 -6.60
C GLY A 107 -3.80 -14.97 -6.14
N TYR A 108 -4.18 -13.88 -6.81
CA TYR A 108 -5.41 -13.13 -6.50
C TYR A 108 -6.69 -13.98 -6.68
N LYS A 109 -6.73 -14.84 -7.72
CA LYS A 109 -7.87 -15.75 -7.96
C LYS A 109 -8.03 -16.74 -6.81
N LYS A 110 -6.92 -17.29 -6.33
CA LYS A 110 -6.92 -18.20 -5.17
C LYS A 110 -7.39 -17.51 -3.89
N VAL A 111 -7.07 -16.23 -3.70
CA VAL A 111 -7.63 -15.44 -2.57
C VAL A 111 -9.15 -15.31 -2.71
N ILE A 112 -9.64 -14.94 -3.89
CA ILE A 112 -11.08 -14.82 -4.17
C ILE A 112 -11.82 -16.14 -3.88
N GLU A 113 -11.26 -17.27 -4.33
CA GLU A 113 -11.82 -18.61 -4.15
C GLU A 113 -11.68 -19.15 -2.72
N SER A 114 -10.88 -18.51 -1.86
CA SER A 114 -10.57 -19.04 -0.52
C SER A 114 -11.70 -18.88 0.50
N GLY A 115 -12.83 -18.26 0.13
CA GLY A 115 -13.97 -18.00 1.02
C GLY A 115 -13.81 -16.72 1.85
N VAL A 116 -13.20 -15.68 1.26
CA VAL A 116 -13.20 -14.31 1.78
C VAL A 116 -14.57 -13.67 1.60
N ASP A 117 -14.89 -12.67 2.41
CA ASP A 117 -16.08 -11.81 2.23
C ASP A 117 -15.72 -10.52 1.47
N ALA A 118 -14.45 -10.10 1.55
CA ALA A 118 -13.93 -8.88 0.94
C ALA A 118 -12.44 -9.03 0.58
N VAL A 119 -11.96 -8.19 -0.34
CA VAL A 119 -10.54 -8.10 -0.69
C VAL A 119 -10.01 -6.67 -0.60
N ALA A 120 -8.74 -6.53 -0.18
CA ALA A 120 -7.97 -5.30 -0.28
C ALA A 120 -6.92 -5.45 -1.38
N LEU A 121 -7.01 -4.61 -2.40
CA LEU A 121 -6.13 -4.60 -3.57
C LEU A 121 -5.03 -3.55 -3.41
N GLU A 122 -3.81 -4.02 -3.22
CA GLU A 122 -2.59 -3.22 -3.01
C GLU A 122 -1.48 -3.63 -4.00
N THR A 123 -1.87 -4.23 -5.13
CA THR A 123 -0.99 -4.55 -6.26
C THR A 123 -0.68 -3.30 -7.10
N PRO A 124 0.33 -3.33 -7.99
CA PRO A 124 0.54 -2.26 -8.95
C PRO A 124 -0.76 -1.91 -9.72
N PRO A 125 -1.00 -0.61 -10.00
CA PRO A 125 -2.29 -0.13 -10.49
C PRO A 125 -2.69 -0.68 -11.86
N CYS A 126 -1.75 -1.17 -12.67
CA CYS A 126 -2.04 -1.82 -13.94
C CYS A 126 -2.83 -3.14 -13.78
N PHE A 127 -2.79 -3.76 -12.61
CA PHE A 127 -3.52 -5.02 -12.33
C PHE A 127 -4.84 -4.81 -11.58
N ILE A 128 -5.06 -3.62 -11.00
CA ILE A 128 -6.24 -3.35 -10.18
C ILE A 128 -7.56 -3.54 -10.95
N PRO A 129 -7.71 -3.07 -12.20
CA PRO A 129 -8.95 -3.29 -12.98
C PRO A 129 -9.33 -4.77 -13.11
N GLU A 130 -8.37 -5.63 -13.45
CA GLU A 130 -8.62 -7.07 -13.59
C GLU A 130 -8.95 -7.72 -12.24
N HIS A 131 -8.19 -7.41 -11.20
CA HIS A 131 -8.41 -7.99 -9.87
C HIS A 131 -9.75 -7.54 -9.26
N ALA A 132 -10.12 -6.27 -9.44
CA ALA A 132 -11.38 -5.72 -8.95
C ALA A 132 -12.56 -6.35 -9.68
N ARG A 133 -12.53 -6.42 -11.02
CA ARG A 133 -13.57 -7.09 -11.81
C ARG A 133 -13.79 -8.53 -11.35
N ALA A 134 -12.71 -9.31 -11.22
CA ALA A 134 -12.80 -10.69 -10.78
C ALA A 134 -13.38 -10.85 -9.36
N ALA A 135 -13.03 -9.94 -8.45
CA ALA A 135 -13.56 -9.96 -7.08
C ALA A 135 -15.05 -9.59 -7.04
N VAL A 136 -15.47 -8.57 -7.80
CA VAL A 136 -16.88 -8.17 -7.85
C VAL A 136 -17.74 -9.23 -8.54
N GLU A 137 -17.26 -9.83 -9.64
CA GLU A 137 -17.94 -10.95 -10.31
C GLU A 137 -18.13 -12.15 -9.37
N ALA A 138 -17.23 -12.34 -8.42
CA ALA A 138 -17.34 -13.35 -7.36
C ALA A 138 -18.23 -12.92 -6.18
N GLY A 139 -18.89 -11.76 -6.26
CA GLY A 139 -19.78 -11.23 -5.23
C GLY A 139 -19.07 -10.67 -3.99
N LEU A 140 -17.79 -10.31 -4.09
CA LEU A 140 -16.98 -9.81 -2.98
C LEU A 140 -16.99 -8.28 -2.88
N HIS A 141 -16.88 -7.77 -1.66
CA HIS A 141 -16.60 -6.35 -1.46
C HIS A 141 -15.13 -6.04 -1.76
N VAL A 142 -14.87 -4.88 -2.39
CA VAL A 142 -13.51 -4.50 -2.82
C VAL A 142 -13.09 -3.19 -2.17
N TYR A 143 -11.96 -3.23 -1.47
CA TYR A 143 -11.14 -2.06 -1.17
C TYR A 143 -9.98 -2.02 -2.18
N MET A 144 -9.70 -0.85 -2.75
CA MET A 144 -8.61 -0.69 -3.72
C MET A 144 -7.76 0.52 -3.39
N ALA A 145 -6.44 0.36 -3.52
CA ALA A 145 -5.50 1.45 -3.36
C ALA A 145 -5.66 2.50 -4.47
N LYS A 146 -5.26 3.74 -4.15
CA LYS A 146 -5.12 4.81 -5.14
C LYS A 146 -3.73 4.74 -5.81
N PRO A 147 -3.62 4.97 -7.14
CA PRO A 147 -4.71 5.15 -8.11
C PRO A 147 -5.37 3.81 -8.50
N VAL A 148 -6.65 3.87 -8.93
CA VAL A 148 -7.44 2.66 -9.27
C VAL A 148 -7.09 2.04 -10.63
N ALA A 149 -6.41 2.78 -11.50
CA ALA A 149 -5.95 2.36 -12.82
C ALA A 149 -4.76 3.23 -13.28
N VAL A 150 -4.15 2.87 -14.42
CA VAL A 150 -3.04 3.62 -15.04
C VAL A 150 -3.46 4.50 -16.23
N ASP A 151 -4.68 4.29 -16.74
CA ASP A 151 -5.26 5.03 -17.86
C ASP A 151 -6.79 5.18 -17.71
N VAL A 152 -7.40 5.90 -18.65
CA VAL A 152 -8.85 6.15 -18.67
C VAL A 152 -9.65 4.87 -18.89
N LEU A 153 -9.19 3.96 -19.75
CA LEU A 153 -9.91 2.72 -20.05
C LEU A 153 -10.00 1.83 -18.80
N GLY A 154 -8.90 1.68 -18.05
CA GLY A 154 -8.88 0.96 -16.79
C GLY A 154 -9.77 1.61 -15.73
N ALA A 155 -9.85 2.95 -15.69
CA ALA A 155 -10.76 3.65 -14.78
C ALA A 155 -12.24 3.38 -15.13
N LEU A 156 -12.58 3.40 -16.43
CA LEU A 156 -13.93 3.05 -16.90
C LEU A 156 -14.28 1.57 -16.64
N GLN A 157 -13.30 0.66 -16.71
CA GLN A 157 -13.50 -0.74 -16.30
C GLN A 157 -13.83 -0.86 -14.81
N ILE A 158 -13.18 -0.08 -13.94
CA ILE A 158 -13.50 -0.03 -12.51
C ILE A 158 -14.91 0.53 -12.28
N GLU A 159 -15.29 1.60 -12.98
CA GLU A 159 -16.64 2.17 -12.91
C GLU A 159 -17.70 1.13 -13.30
N ALA A 160 -17.50 0.46 -14.44
CA ALA A 160 -18.41 -0.57 -14.93
C ALA A 160 -18.51 -1.80 -14.01
N ALA A 161 -17.46 -2.11 -13.26
CA ALA A 161 -17.48 -3.19 -12.28
C ALA A 161 -18.25 -2.82 -10.99
N GLY A 162 -18.50 -1.53 -10.72
CA GLY A 162 -19.11 -1.06 -9.48
C GLY A 162 -20.65 -0.96 -9.48
N THR A 163 -21.30 -1.30 -10.60
CA THR A 163 -22.76 -1.22 -10.80
C THR A 163 -23.41 -2.60 -10.77
#